data_AF-A0A7W6U0F3-F1
#
_entry.id   AF-A0A7W6U0F3-F1
#
_cell.length_a   1.000
_cell.length_b   1.000
_cell.length_c   1.000
_cell.angle_alpha   90.00
_cell.angle_beta   90.00
_cell.angle_gamma   90.00
#
_symmetry.space_group_name_H-M   'P 1'
#
loop_
_entity.id
_entity.type
_entity.pdbx_description
1 polymer ?
#
loop_
_entity_poly.entity_id
_entity_poly.type
_entity_poly.pdbx_seq_one_letter_code
_entity_poly.pdbx_strand_id
1 'polypeptide(L)' 'MGIERMYPPKYWQMRAEEFRAKADNAEYRQTKDALSKVADNYDELAQRAGRIRTVQDAAE' A
#
# COMPACT_ATOMS: atom_id res chain seq x y z
N MET A 1 -1.29 15.98 -19.43
CA MET A 1 -2.04 14.97 -18.67
C MET A 1 -1.27 14.69 -17.39
N GLY A 2 -1.99 14.35 -16.32
CA GLY A 2 -1.59 14.58 -14.93
C GLY A 2 -0.20 14.09 -14.57
N ILE A 3 0.52 14.90 -13.79
CA ILE A 3 1.66 14.46 -12.99
C ILE A 3 1.16 13.22 -12.25
N GLU A 4 1.63 12.04 -12.68
CA GLU A 4 1.40 10.78 -12.00
C GLU A 4 1.83 11.01 -10.56
N ARG A 5 0.86 11.25 -9.67
CA ARG A 5 1.12 11.53 -8.27
C ARG A 5 1.72 10.26 -7.72
N MET A 6 3.04 10.19 -7.72
CA MET A 6 3.80 9.14 -7.09
C MET A 6 3.47 9.23 -5.61
N TYR A 7 2.48 8.44 -5.18
CA TYR A 7 2.01 8.50 -3.82
C TYR A 7 3.17 8.14 -2.89
N PRO A 8 3.39 8.93 -1.82
CA PRO A 8 4.48 8.66 -0.91
C PRO A 8 4.28 7.30 -0.24
N PRO A 9 5.35 6.62 0.19
CA PRO A 9 5.27 5.30 0.85
C PRO A 9 4.24 5.25 1.98
N LYS A 10 4.15 6.35 2.74
CA LYS A 10 3.21 6.53 3.85
C LYS A 10 1.73 6.45 3.43
N TYR A 11 1.39 6.90 2.22
CA TYR A 11 0.03 6.77 1.70
C TYR A 11 -0.34 5.30 1.52
N TRP A 12 0.56 4.51 0.93
CA TRP A 12 0.34 3.09 0.70
C TRP A 12 0.27 2.30 2.00
N GLN A 13 1.13 2.61 2.98
CA GLN A 13 1.07 2.00 4.32
C GLN A 13 -0.27 2.25 5.02
N MET A 14 -0.74 3.50 5.01
CA MET A 14 -2.04 3.84 5.60
C MET A 14 -3.18 3.05 4.96
N ARG A 15 -3.13 2.85 3.64
CA ARG A 15 -4.12 2.02 2.93
C ARG A 15 -4.00 0.56 3.31
N ALA A 16 -2.80 0.00 3.42
CA ALA A 16 -2.61 -1.37 3.89
C ALA A 16 -3.23 -1.59 5.28
N GLU A 17 -3.02 -0.65 6.21
CA GLU A 17 -3.61 -0.69 7.56
C GLU A 17 -5.14 -0.63 7.55
N GLU A 18 -5.73 0.27 6.74
CA GLU A 18 -7.19 0.35 6.59
C GLU A 18 -7.79 -0.99 6.11
N PHE A 19 -7.15 -1.63 5.13
CA PHE A 19 -7.64 -2.90 4.58
C PHE A 19 -7.42 -4.07 5.53
N ARG A 20 -6.36 -4.06 6.35
CA ARG A 20 -6.18 -5.01 7.47
C ARG A 20 -7.29 -4.88 8.51
N ALA A 21 -7.60 -3.66 8.93
CA ALA A 21 -8.67 -3.41 9.89
C ALA A 21 -10.03 -3.89 9.35
N LYS A 22 -10.29 -3.68 8.04
CA LYS A 22 -11.50 -4.19 7.37
C LYS A 22 -11.50 -5.71 7.26
N ALA A 23 -10.36 -6.33 6.98
CA ALA A 23 -10.22 -7.78 6.92
C ALA A 23 -10.51 -8.40 8.29
N ASP A 24 -10.07 -7.76 9.37
CA ASP A 24 -10.27 -8.28 10.72
C ASP A 24 -11.73 -8.21 11.17
N ASN A 25 -12.45 -7.17 10.74
CA ASN A 25 -13.89 -7.02 10.96
C ASN A 25 -14.78 -7.83 9.99
N ALA A 26 -14.21 -8.52 9.00
CA ALA A 26 -14.98 -9.24 8.01
C ALA A 26 -15.51 -10.58 8.57
N GLU A 27 -16.83 -10.77 8.53
CA GLU A 27 -17.49 -12.00 8.99
C GLU A 27 -17.23 -13.20 8.06
N TYR A 28 -17.08 -12.94 6.76
CA TYR A 28 -16.85 -13.97 5.76
C TYR A 28 -15.36 -14.19 5.53
N ARG A 29 -14.92 -15.45 5.69
CA ARG A 29 -13.51 -15.85 5.47
C ARG A 29 -12.98 -15.47 4.10
N GLN A 30 -13.78 -15.61 3.05
CA GLN A 30 -13.38 -15.23 1.68
C GLN A 30 -13.13 -13.72 1.56
N THR A 31 -13.95 -12.91 2.22
CA THR A 31 -13.79 -11.45 2.25
C THR A 31 -12.55 -11.05 3.05
N LYS A 32 -12.29 -11.73 4.19
CA LYS A 32 -11.06 -11.56 4.97
C LYS A 32 -9.83 -11.84 4.11
N ASP A 33 -9.79 -12.99 3.43
CA ASP A 33 -8.66 -13.38 2.57
C ASP A 33 -8.46 -12.39 1.40
N ALA A 34 -9.54 -11.91 0.79
CA ALA A 34 -9.46 -10.91 -0.28
C ALA A 34 -8.91 -9.58 0.23
N LEU A 35 -9.39 -9.09 1.37
CA LEU A 35 -8.95 -7.84 1.97
C LEU A 35 -7.50 -7.91 2.48
N SER A 36 -7.09 -9.05 3.04
CA SER A 36 -5.70 -9.30 3.44
C SER A 36 -4.76 -9.25 2.23
N LYS A 37 -5.10 -9.90 1.11
CA LYS A 37 -4.30 -9.81 -0.13
C LYS A 37 -4.20 -8.37 -0.65
N VAL A 38 -5.26 -7.59 -0.56
CA VAL A 38 -5.25 -6.18 -0.95
C VAL A 38 -4.32 -5.37 -0.04
N ALA A 39 -4.33 -5.62 1.27
CA ALA A 39 -3.41 -4.97 2.19
C ALA A 39 -1.94 -5.30 1.88
N ASP A 40 -1.63 -6.57 1.59
CA ASP A 40 -0.28 -6.99 1.24
C ASP A 40 0.22 -6.33 -0.05
N ASN A 41 -0.66 -6.22 -1.06
CA ASN A 41 -0.35 -5.48 -2.30
C ASN A 41 -0.02 -3.99 -2.02
N TYR A 42 -0.72 -3.35 -1.10
CA TYR A 42 -0.42 -1.97 -0.71
C TYR A 42 0.92 -1.85 0.04
N ASP A 43 1.29 -2.83 0.86
CA ASP A 43 2.61 -2.85 1.49
C ASP A 43 3.74 -3.05 0.47
N GLU A 44 3.53 -3.88 -0.56
CA GLU A 44 4.48 -3.96 -1.66
C GLU A 44 4.64 -2.62 -2.40
N LEU A 45 3.53 -1.92 -2.65
CA LEU A 45 3.56 -0.59 -3.26
C LEU A 45 4.28 0.43 -2.37
N ALA A 46 4.09 0.36 -1.04
CA ALA A 46 4.82 1.19 -0.09
C ALA A 46 6.34 0.95 -0.17
N GLN A 47 6.75 -0.32 -0.21
CA GLN A 47 8.16 -0.69 -0.35
C GLN A 47 8.75 -0.22 -1.68
N ARG A 48 8.03 -0.39 -2.79
CA ARG A 48 8.45 0.09 -4.11
C ARG A 48 8.57 1.61 -4.15
N ALA A 49 7.58 2.33 -3.64
CA ALA A 49 7.63 3.78 -3.53
C ALA A 49 8.80 4.25 -2.64
N GLY A 50 9.12 3.50 -1.58
CA GLY A 50 10.25 3.79 -0.69
C GLY A 50 11.58 3.66 -1.42
N ARG A 51 11.76 2.56 -2.16
CA ARG A 51 12.96 2.33 -2.98
C ARG A 51 13.12 3.38 -4.07
N ILE A 52 12.04 3.76 -4.76
CA ILE A 52 12.11 4.77 -5.83
C ILE A 52 12.50 6.13 -5.25
N ARG A 53 11.94 6.52 -4.09
CA ARG A 53 12.37 7.74 -3.40
C ARG A 53 13.85 7.69 -3.03
N THR A 54 14.35 6.58 -2.48
CA THR A 54 15.78 6.43 -2.14
C THR A 54 16.67 6.54 -3.39
N VAL A 55 16.23 6.04 -4.54
CA VAL A 55 16.99 6.15 -5.80
C VAL A 55 16.96 7.58 -6.36
N GLN A 56 15.85 8.30 -6.22
CA GLN A 56 15.76 9.72 -6.61
C GLN A 56 16.59 10.63 -5.70
N ASP A 57 16.51 10.45 -4.37
CA ASP A 57 17.31 11.20 -3.40
C ASP A 57 18.83 10.93 -3.56
N ALA A 58 19.23 9.79 -4.13
CA ALA A 58 20.64 9.44 -4.39
C ALA A 58 21.17 9.92 -5.76
N ALA A 59 20.31 10.49 -6.60
CA ALA A 59 20.65 11.01 -7.93
C ALA A 59 20.66 12.55 -8.01
N GLU A 60 20.37 13.24 -6.89
CA GLU A 60 20.53 14.70 -6.71
C GLU A 60 21.89 15.08 -6.09
#